data_AF-A0A431UQQ8-F1
#
_entry.id   AF-A0A431UQQ8-F1
#
_cell.length_a   1.000
_cell.length_b   1.000
_cell.length_c   1.000
_cell.angle_alpha   90.00
_cell.angle_beta   90.00
_cell.angle_gamma   90.00
#
_symmetry.space_group_name_H-M   'P 1'
#
loop_
_entity.id
_entity.type
_entity.pdbx_description
1 polymer ?
#
loop_
_entity_poly.entity_id
_entity_poly.type
_entity_poly.pdbx_seq_one_letter_code
_entity_poly.pdbx_strand_id
1 'polypeptide(L)'
;MFWLLFALSALGIFILIAIVKLVLRKIFNIEKEEKKLFSYNHINELHKKVDWGIRISSSIILILLVFYSIELQEYPAILSLIVLVIFTTIDFAVKAFFEWRYSDNPKQSILTISEMIIWIPL
;
A
#
# COMPACT_ATOMS: atom_id res chain seq x y z
N MET A 1 -16.16 -9.89 -20.53
CA MET A 1 -15.11 -10.93 -20.29
C MET A 1 -13.93 -10.35 -19.51
N PHE A 2 -13.25 -9.32 -20.02
CA PHE A 2 -12.07 -8.69 -19.38
C PHE A 2 -12.29 -8.29 -17.90
N TRP A 3 -13.36 -7.57 -17.60
CA TRP A 3 -13.69 -7.13 -16.24
C TRP A 3 -13.89 -8.29 -15.25
N LEU A 4 -14.40 -9.43 -15.73
CA LEU A 4 -14.65 -10.61 -14.89
C LEU A 4 -13.33 -11.31 -14.55
N LEU A 5 -12.42 -11.45 -15.54
CA LEU A 5 -11.07 -11.94 -15.31
C LEU A 5 -10.29 -11.04 -14.34
N PHE A 6 -10.36 -9.72 -14.53
CA PHE A 6 -9.72 -8.76 -13.63
C PHE A 6 -10.26 -8.88 -12.19
N ALA A 7 -11.58 -8.97 -12.03
CA ALA A 7 -12.22 -9.14 -10.73
C ALA A 7 -11.81 -10.46 -10.04
N LEU A 8 -11.74 -11.56 -10.80
CA LEU A 8 -11.29 -12.86 -10.27
C LEU A 8 -9.81 -12.82 -9.85
N SER A 9 -8.94 -12.18 -10.64
CA SER A 9 -7.53 -12.00 -10.29
C SER A 9 -7.36 -11.18 -9.01
N ALA A 10 -8.06 -10.05 -8.90
CA ALA A 10 -8.04 -9.22 -7.70
C ALA A 10 -8.53 -10.02 -6.47
N LEU A 11 -9.64 -10.76 -6.61
CA LEU A 11 -10.19 -11.59 -5.54
C LEU A 11 -9.20 -12.68 -5.10
N GLY A 12 -8.50 -13.32 -6.03
CA GLY A 12 -7.45 -14.29 -5.74
C GLY A 12 -6.32 -13.70 -4.90
N ILE A 13 -5.87 -12.48 -5.22
CA ILE A 13 -4.84 -11.75 -4.45
C ILE A 13 -5.35 -11.43 -3.05
N PHE A 14 -6.59 -10.95 -2.90
CA PHE A 14 -7.17 -10.70 -1.58
C PHE A 14 -7.22 -11.97 -0.71
N ILE A 15 -7.61 -13.10 -1.30
CA ILE A 15 -7.61 -14.40 -0.61
C ILE A 15 -6.18 -14.78 -0.21
N LEU A 16 -5.21 -14.65 -1.12
CA LEU A 16 -3.81 -14.95 -0.84
C LEU A 16 -3.27 -14.12 0.34
N ILE A 17 -3.51 -12.80 0.33
CA ILE A 17 -3.11 -11.90 1.42
C ILE A 17 -3.76 -12.33 2.74
N ALA A 18 -5.05 -12.68 2.72
CA ALA A 18 -5.75 -13.14 3.91
C ALA A 18 -5.13 -14.42 4.48
N ILE A 19 -4.84 -15.41 3.63
CA ILE A 19 -4.19 -16.67 4.02
C ILE A 19 -2.80 -16.40 4.61
N VAL A 20 -1.97 -15.61 3.91
CA VAL A 20 -0.61 -15.26 4.36
C VAL A 20 -0.66 -14.56 5.72
N LYS A 21 -1.56 -13.59 5.91
CA LYS A 21 -1.73 -12.92 7.20
C LYS A 21 -2.14 -13.89 8.31
N LEU A 22 -3.04 -14.82 8.05
CA LEU A 22 -3.45 -15.83 9.03
C LEU A 22 -2.29 -16.76 9.43
N VAL A 23 -1.52 -17.23 8.44
CA VAL A 23 -0.36 -18.10 8.67
C VAL A 23 0.71 -17.37 9.47
N LEU A 24 1.09 -16.16 9.06
CA LEU A 24 2.11 -15.36 9.73
C LEU A 24 1.71 -14.97 11.16
N ARG A 25 0.43 -14.66 11.40
CA ARG A 25 -0.08 -14.42 12.76
C ARG A 25 0.15 -15.62 13.67
N LYS A 26 -0.10 -16.83 13.17
CA LYS A 26 0.10 -18.07 13.93
C LYS A 26 1.58 -18.38 14.16
N ILE A 27 2.43 -18.18 13.15
CA ILE A 27 3.87 -18.45 13.25
C ILE A 27 4.56 -17.48 14.22
N PHE A 28 4.27 -16.18 14.11
CA PHE A 28 4.96 -15.14 14.88
C PHE A 28 4.25 -14.75 16.18
N ASN A 29 3.14 -15.43 16.49
CA ASN A 29 2.25 -15.15 17.61
C ASN A 29 1.92 -13.65 17.70
N ILE A 30 1.40 -13.11 16.58
CA ILE A 30 1.07 -11.70 16.45
C ILE A 30 -0.34 -11.50 17.00
N GLU A 31 -0.45 -10.64 18.02
CA GLU A 31 -1.74 -10.29 18.60
C GLU A 31 -2.65 -9.65 17.55
N LYS A 32 -3.94 -9.98 17.63
CA LYS A 32 -4.92 -9.44 16.71
C LYS A 32 -5.22 -8.01 17.14
N GLU A 33 -4.62 -7.04 16.49
CA GLU A 33 -5.04 -5.65 16.65
C GLU A 33 -6.48 -5.50 16.15
N GLU A 34 -7.39 -5.07 17.04
CA GLU A 34 -8.74 -4.65 16.68
C GLU A 34 -8.68 -3.31 15.93
N LYS A 35 -8.21 -3.35 14.69
CA LYS A 35 -8.30 -2.19 13.80
C LYS A 35 -9.77 -2.02 13.43
N LYS A 36 -10.40 -0.94 13.88
CA LYS A 36 -11.71 -0.54 13.35
C LYS A 36 -11.57 -0.41 11.85
N LEU A 37 -12.35 -1.18 11.11
CA LEU A 37 -12.50 -1.00 9.66
C LEU A 37 -12.96 0.46 9.48
N PHE A 38 -12.18 1.26 8.77
CA PHE A 38 -12.37 2.71 8.52
C PHE A 38 -11.86 3.73 9.55
N SER A 39 -11.16 3.37 10.63
CA SER A 39 -10.42 4.41 11.38
C SER A 39 -9.13 4.80 10.66
N TYR A 40 -8.83 6.10 10.62
CA TYR A 40 -7.53 6.65 10.21
C TYR A 40 -6.45 6.09 11.16
N ASN A 41 -5.88 4.94 10.80
CA ASN A 41 -4.99 4.15 11.65
C ASN A 41 -3.55 4.66 11.56
N HIS A 42 -3.35 5.94 11.86
CA HIS A 42 -2.02 6.47 12.11
C HIS A 42 -1.61 6.10 13.53
N ILE A 43 -0.38 5.61 13.65
CA ILE A 43 0.19 5.16 14.93
C ILE A 43 0.47 6.35 15.84
N ASN A 44 0.83 7.49 15.26
CA ASN A 44 1.00 8.75 15.94
C ASN A 44 0.76 9.92 14.97
N GLU A 45 0.80 11.15 15.49
CA GLU A 45 0.66 12.37 14.68
C GLU A 45 1.81 12.56 13.67
N LEU A 46 3.00 11.98 13.92
CA LEU A 46 4.11 12.02 12.99
C LEU A 46 3.79 11.19 11.73
N HIS A 47 3.29 9.98 11.90
CA HIS A 47 2.85 9.08 10.83
C HIS A 47 1.79 9.77 9.97
N LYS A 48 0.81 10.41 10.60
CA LYS A 48 -0.23 11.18 9.90
C LYS A 48 0.36 12.29 9.02
N LYS A 49 1.32 13.07 9.54
CA LYS A 49 1.97 14.14 8.78
C LYS A 49 2.76 13.60 7.59
N VAL A 50 3.50 12.50 7.79
CA VAL A 50 4.29 11.86 6.73
C VAL A 50 3.37 11.31 5.64
N ASP A 51 2.33 10.56 5.99
CA ASP A 51 1.36 10.00 5.04
C ASP A 51 0.68 11.11 4.24
N TRP A 52 0.29 12.21 4.89
CA TRP A 52 -0.34 13.34 4.21
C TRP A 52 0.63 14.04 3.25
N GLY A 53 1.90 14.18 3.64
CA GLY A 53 2.96 14.68 2.76
C GLY A 53 3.17 13.80 1.53
N ILE A 54 3.22 12.48 1.70
CA ILE A 54 3.36 11.52 0.60
C ILE A 54 2.17 11.63 -0.35
N ARG A 55 0.94 11.64 0.17
CA ARG A 55 -0.29 11.77 -0.64
C ARG A 55 -0.35 13.06 -1.45
N ILE A 56 0.03 14.19 -0.86
CA ILE A 56 0.06 15.46 -1.58
C ILE A 56 1.13 15.42 -2.67
N SER A 57 2.34 14.96 -2.33
CA SER A 57 3.43 14.89 -3.29
C SER A 57 3.11 13.97 -4.47
N SER A 58 2.53 12.79 -4.20
CA SER A 58 2.13 11.84 -5.24
C SER A 58 1.02 12.40 -6.12
N SER A 59 0.03 13.08 -5.52
CA SER A 59 -1.06 13.72 -6.27
C SER A 59 -0.53 14.83 -7.19
N ILE A 60 0.36 15.70 -6.70
CA ILE A 60 0.98 16.76 -7.51
C ILE A 60 1.76 16.16 -8.67
N ILE A 61 2.60 15.15 -8.40
CA ILE A 61 3.43 14.50 -9.43
C ILE A 61 2.55 13.83 -10.49
N LEU A 62 1.50 13.10 -10.09
CA LEU A 62 0.57 12.47 -11.02
C LEU A 62 -0.18 13.49 -11.87
N ILE A 63 -0.62 14.61 -11.29
CA ILE A 63 -1.27 15.69 -12.03
C ILE A 63 -0.31 16.28 -13.07
N LEU A 64 0.94 16.57 -12.69
CA LEU A 64 1.95 17.09 -13.61
C LEU A 64 2.24 16.11 -14.76
N LEU A 65 2.33 14.81 -14.46
CA LEU A 65 2.50 13.76 -15.46
C LEU A 65 1.35 13.72 -16.46
N VAL A 66 0.11 13.85 -15.97
CA VAL A 66 -1.07 13.88 -16.84
C VAL A 66 -1.06 15.12 -17.73
N PHE A 67 -0.77 16.30 -17.20
CA PHE A 67 -0.65 17.53 -18.00
C PHE A 67 0.42 17.42 -19.09
N TYR A 68 1.62 16.95 -18.70
CA TYR A 68 2.72 16.72 -19.63
C TYR A 68 2.35 15.70 -20.72
N SER A 69 1.60 14.65 -20.36
CA SER A 69 1.11 13.64 -21.30
C SER A 69 0.16 14.19 -22.35
N ILE A 70 -0.73 15.10 -21.94
CA ILE A 70 -1.71 15.73 -22.84
C ILE A 70 -1.01 16.69 -23.80
N GLU A 71 -0.02 17.47 -23.33
CA GLU A 71 0.68 18.44 -24.17
C GLU A 71 1.61 17.81 -25.21
N LEU A 72 2.32 16.74 -24.84
CA LEU A 72 3.34 16.14 -25.71
C LEU A 72 2.86 14.95 -26.55
N GLN A 73 1.63 14.47 -26.33
CA GLN A 73 0.96 13.35 -27.04
C GLN A 73 1.73 12.01 -27.11
N GLU A 74 2.96 11.93 -26.58
CA GLU A 74 3.89 10.81 -26.70
C GLU A 74 4.23 10.19 -25.33
N TYR A 75 3.59 10.64 -24.24
CA TYR A 75 4.01 10.20 -22.92
C TYR A 75 3.58 8.75 -22.64
N PRO A 76 4.52 7.85 -22.33
CA PRO A 76 4.19 6.46 -22.19
C PRO A 76 3.48 6.24 -20.84
N ALA A 77 2.28 5.67 -20.89
CA ALA A 77 1.46 5.33 -19.72
C ALA A 77 2.21 4.50 -18.66
N ILE A 78 3.28 3.81 -19.06
CA ILE A 78 4.18 3.06 -18.18
C ILE A 78 4.83 3.92 -17.10
N LEU A 79 5.16 5.20 -17.38
CA LEU A 79 5.79 6.08 -16.40
C LEU A 79 4.82 6.42 -15.26
N SER A 80 3.53 6.62 -15.57
CA SER A 80 2.49 6.82 -14.57
C SER A 80 2.30 5.58 -13.69
N LEU A 81 2.36 4.37 -14.29
CA LEU A 81 2.31 3.11 -13.55
C LEU A 81 3.53 2.94 -12.63
N ILE A 82 4.74 3.24 -13.11
CA ILE A 82 5.96 3.21 -12.31
C ILE A 82 5.85 4.15 -11.10
N VAL A 83 5.35 5.37 -11.31
CA VAL A 83 5.16 6.35 -10.23
C VAL A 83 4.13 5.86 -9.21
N LEU A 84 3.03 5.25 -9.65
CA LEU A 84 2.04 4.65 -8.75
C LEU A 84 2.65 3.52 -7.91
N VAL A 85 3.43 2.62 -8.52
CA VAL A 85 4.12 1.53 -7.81
C VAL A 85 5.11 2.08 -6.78
N ILE A 86 5.89 3.09 -7.14
CA ILE A 86 6.85 3.74 -6.23
C ILE A 86 6.12 4.33 -5.03
N PHE A 87 5.08 5.14 -5.24
CA PHE A 87 4.35 5.77 -4.13
C PHE A 87 3.63 4.76 -3.25
N THR A 88 3.04 3.73 -3.85
CA THR A 88 2.40 2.64 -3.10
C THR A 88 3.43 1.90 -2.24
N THR A 89 4.61 1.62 -2.79
CA THR A 89 5.72 0.99 -2.04
C THR A 89 6.19 1.87 -0.88
N ILE A 90 6.32 3.19 -1.10
CA ILE A 90 6.69 4.14 -0.06
C ILE A 90 5.63 4.16 1.06
N ASP A 91 4.33 4.20 0.72
CA ASP A 91 3.23 4.17 1.69
C ASP A 91 3.29 2.90 2.56
N PHE A 92 3.49 1.73 1.95
CA PHE A 92 3.65 0.47 2.70
C PHE A 92 4.90 0.47 3.58
N ALA A 93 6.03 0.97 3.08
CA ALA A 93 7.29 1.04 3.82
C ALA A 93 7.18 1.97 5.02
N VAL A 94 6.58 3.15 4.86
CA VAL A 94 6.33 4.10 5.95
C VAL A 94 5.44 3.48 7.00
N LYS A 95 4.31 2.88 6.60
CA LYS A 95 3.42 2.20 7.53
C LYS A 95 4.13 1.08 8.30
N ALA A 96 4.89 0.23 7.62
CA ALA A 96 5.66 -0.84 8.26
C ALA A 96 6.71 -0.31 9.22
N PHE A 97 7.40 0.78 8.87
CA PHE A 97 8.37 1.45 9.73
C PHE A 97 7.72 1.98 11.01
N PHE A 98 6.57 2.65 10.88
CA PHE A 98 5.83 3.14 12.04
C PHE A 98 5.29 2.00 12.91
N GLU A 99 4.77 0.93 12.29
CA GLU A 99 4.33 -0.27 13.01
C GLU A 99 5.49 -0.87 13.81
N TRP A 100 6.67 -0.99 13.20
CA TRP A 100 7.84 -1.58 13.86
C TRP A 100 8.41 -0.72 14.99
N ARG A 101 8.44 0.62 14.83
CA ARG A 101 9.16 1.51 15.74
C ARG A 101 8.29 2.18 16.80
N TYR A 102 7.00 2.39 16.52
CA TYR A 102 6.13 3.24 17.33
C TYR A 102 4.83 2.56 17.77
N SER A 103 4.49 1.37 17.27
CA SER A 103 3.29 0.63 17.71
C SER A 103 3.59 -0.24 18.93
N ASP A 104 2.56 -0.48 19.75
CA ASP A 104 2.60 -1.47 20.83
C ASP A 104 2.78 -2.91 20.29
N ASN A 105 2.43 -3.16 19.01
CA ASN A 105 2.63 -4.44 18.33
C ASN A 105 3.62 -4.34 17.16
N PRO A 106 4.94 -4.30 17.42
CA PRO A 106 5.94 -4.13 16.37
C PRO A 106 5.97 -5.27 15.35
N LYS A 107 5.54 -6.48 15.75
CA LYS A 107 5.44 -7.64 14.86
C LYS A 107 4.37 -7.48 13.76
N GLN A 108 3.43 -6.54 13.92
CA GLN A 108 2.43 -6.23 12.90
C GLN A 108 3.08 -5.75 11.59
N SER A 109 4.26 -5.13 11.67
CA SER A 109 5.06 -4.72 10.49
C SER A 109 5.37 -5.88 9.54
N ILE A 110 5.56 -7.11 10.07
CA ILE A 110 5.81 -8.31 9.26
C ILE A 110 4.62 -8.59 8.32
N LEU A 111 3.39 -8.38 8.81
CA LEU A 111 2.18 -8.57 8.02
C LEU A 111 2.06 -7.50 6.92
N THR A 112 2.40 -6.26 7.24
CA THR A 112 2.36 -5.13 6.29
C THR A 112 3.42 -5.27 5.19
N ILE A 113 4.65 -5.70 5.54
CA ILE A 113 5.71 -5.99 4.56
C ILE A 113 5.31 -7.17 3.67
N SER A 114 4.72 -8.22 4.25
CA SER A 114 4.28 -9.38 3.47
C SER A 114 3.16 -9.01 2.50
N GLU A 115 2.22 -8.16 2.92
CA GLU A 115 1.18 -7.61 2.05
C GLU A 115 1.79 -6.77 0.92
N MET A 116 2.76 -5.91 1.22
CA MET A 116 3.47 -5.11 0.22
C MET A 116 4.11 -5.97 -0.87
N ILE A 117 4.82 -7.05 -0.50
CA ILE A 117 5.47 -7.97 -1.45
C ILE A 117 4.46 -8.63 -2.40
N ILE A 118 3.25 -8.92 -1.91
CA ILE A 118 2.19 -9.53 -2.71
C ILE A 118 1.52 -8.52 -3.66
N TRP A 119 1.45 -7.23 -3.28
CA TRP A 119 0.85 -6.18 -4.10
C TRP A 119 1.75 -5.64 -5.22
N ILE A 120 3.07 -5.56 -5.00
CA ILE A 120 4.03 -5.01 -5.99
C ILE A 120 3.98 -5.67 -7.38
N PRO A 121 3.76 -7.00 -7.56
CA PRO A 121 3.70 -7.61 -8.89
C PRO A 121 2.40 -7.35 -9.68
N LEU A 122 1.45 -6.56 -9.16
CA LEU A 122 0.21 -6.16 -9.84
C LEU A 122 0.36 -4.81 -10.54
#